data_AF-A0A559JKD4-F1
#
_entry.id   AF-A0A559JKD4-F1
#
_cell.length_a   1.000
_cell.length_b   1.000
_cell.length_c   1.000
_cell.angle_alpha   90.00
_cell.angle_beta   90.00
_cell.angle_gamma   90.00
#
_symmetry.space_group_name_H-M   'P 1'
#
loop_
_entity.id
_entity.type
_entity.pdbx_description
1 polymer ?
#
loop_
_entity_poly.entity_id
_entity_poly.type
_entity_poly.pdbx_seq_one_letter_code
_entity_poly.pdbx_strand_id
1 'polypeptide(L)'
;MHPNLTRYIEQLEKEAVIGGAYPKKLGRPELMFLQEVWGPVFNYQYDGLQAEYPFKDFKEGQRFVDFVYVKGGMKLLIEIDGFTTHARDISPGEFDDHLLRQNDLVLSGWLVLRFSAHLVEKQPQQCQKQIKQAIGHWWSLTKGELTTEDADVWRLRRNLLVQMAAQRNGSLKPRDVADAFQVTSRAAVNWLKRFQAEGVFTGETSKQQRTTRYILQNTFQ
;
A
#
# COMPACT_ATOMS: atom_id res chain seq x y z
N MET A 1 20.47 0.08 9.81
CA MET A 1 19.10 -0.46 9.81
C MET A 1 18.22 0.46 10.65
N HIS A 2 17.01 0.79 10.19
CA HIS A 2 16.10 1.70 10.91
C HIS A 2 15.62 1.09 12.24
N PRO A 3 15.48 1.83 13.35
CA PRO A 3 15.10 1.27 14.65
C PRO A 3 13.78 0.47 14.65
N ASN A 4 12.76 0.96 13.93
CA ASN A 4 11.49 0.24 13.82
C ASN A 4 11.62 -1.08 13.05
N LEU A 5 12.55 -1.16 12.08
CA LEU A 5 12.81 -2.40 11.36
C LEU A 5 13.48 -3.42 12.28
N THR A 6 14.45 -2.97 13.09
CA THR A 6 15.07 -3.84 14.10
C THR A 6 14.04 -4.39 15.09
N ARG A 7 13.16 -3.53 15.62
CA ARG A 7 12.08 -3.96 16.51
C ARG A 7 11.11 -4.95 15.85
N TYR A 8 10.76 -4.71 14.59
CA TYR A 8 9.91 -5.62 13.82
C TYR A 8 10.55 -7.00 13.65
N ILE A 9 11.84 -7.06 13.29
CA ILE A 9 12.58 -8.33 13.15
C ILE A 9 12.67 -9.06 14.50
N GLU A 10 13.01 -8.36 15.58
CA GLU A 10 13.06 -8.94 16.93
C GLU A 10 11.69 -9.48 17.37
N GLN A 11 10.59 -8.82 16.96
CA GLN A 11 9.24 -9.30 17.24
C GLN A 11 8.93 -10.59 16.47
N LEU A 12 9.25 -10.64 15.17
CA LEU A 12 9.06 -11.86 14.36
C LEU A 12 9.82 -13.06 14.96
N GLU A 13 11.07 -12.85 15.37
CA GLU A 13 11.89 -13.91 15.98
C GLU A 13 11.27 -14.40 17.31
N LYS A 14 10.76 -13.48 18.14
CA LYS A 14 10.07 -13.84 19.39
C LYS A 14 8.78 -14.62 19.13
N GLU A 15 7.97 -14.19 18.16
CA GLU A 15 6.71 -14.84 17.82
C GLU A 15 6.94 -16.27 17.29
N ALA A 16 7.96 -16.49 16.46
CA ALA A 16 8.33 -17.82 15.99
C ALA A 16 8.72 -18.76 17.14
N VAL A 17 9.54 -18.28 18.08
CA VAL A 17 9.96 -19.05 19.26
C VAL A 17 8.77 -19.41 20.14
N ILE A 18 7.86 -18.46 20.40
CA ILE A 18 6.63 -18.70 21.18
C ILE A 18 5.73 -19.72 20.47
N GLY A 19 5.64 -19.66 19.14
CA GLY A 19 4.87 -20.60 18.32
C GLY A 19 5.47 -22.00 18.19
N GLY A 20 6.61 -22.29 18.85
CA GLY A 20 7.29 -23.57 18.77
C GLY A 20 7.97 -23.83 17.42
N ALA A 21 8.12 -22.80 16.58
CA ALA A 21 8.82 -22.87 15.32
C ALA A 21 10.28 -22.41 15.50
N TYR A 22 11.21 -22.99 14.74
CA TYR A 22 12.53 -22.39 14.60
C TYR A 22 12.39 -21.07 13.82
N PRO A 23 12.88 -19.93 14.34
CA PRO A 23 12.82 -18.67 13.62
C PRO A 23 13.65 -18.80 12.35
N LYS A 24 12.96 -18.97 11.21
CA LYS A 24 13.61 -18.95 9.91
C LYS A 24 14.00 -17.50 9.65
N LYS A 25 15.30 -17.27 9.54
CA LYS A 25 15.83 -15.93 9.32
C LYS A 25 15.41 -15.44 7.95
N LEU A 26 14.90 -14.22 7.90
CA LEU A 26 14.65 -13.52 6.64
C LEU A 26 15.95 -13.48 5.82
N GLY A 27 15.84 -13.86 4.55
CA GLY A 27 16.95 -13.79 3.62
C GLY A 27 17.35 -12.35 3.29
N ARG A 28 18.45 -12.21 2.54
CA ARG A 28 18.95 -10.89 2.12
C ARG A 28 17.91 -10.11 1.30
N PRO A 29 17.23 -10.71 0.29
CA PRO A 29 16.20 -9.99 -0.49
C PRO A 29 15.03 -9.49 0.37
N GLU A 30 14.58 -10.27 1.34
CA GLU A 30 13.49 -9.96 2.27
C GLU A 30 13.87 -8.80 3.20
N LEU A 31 15.10 -8.84 3.75
CA LEU A 31 15.64 -7.75 4.56
C LEU A 31 15.78 -6.45 3.73
N MET A 32 16.26 -6.56 2.49
CA MET A 32 16.34 -5.42 1.58
C MET A 32 14.96 -4.87 1.23
N PHE A 33 13.97 -5.73 1.03
CA PHE A 33 12.60 -5.30 0.80
C PHE A 33 12.05 -4.51 1.99
N LEU A 34 12.22 -5.03 3.22
CA LEU A 34 11.74 -4.34 4.42
C LEU A 34 12.40 -2.98 4.64
N GLN A 35 13.71 -2.89 4.32
CA GLN A 35 14.49 -1.68 4.54
C GLN A 35 14.33 -0.64 3.42
N GLU A 36 14.41 -1.07 2.17
CA GLU A 36 14.53 -0.17 1.00
C GLU A 36 13.22 -0.02 0.23
N VAL A 37 12.23 -0.89 0.45
CA VAL A 37 10.95 -0.85 -0.27
C VAL A 37 9.78 -0.57 0.68
N TRP A 38 9.48 -1.50 1.59
CA TRP A 38 8.36 -1.37 2.52
C TRP A 38 8.53 -0.15 3.44
N GLY A 39 9.67 -0.06 4.13
CA GLY A 39 9.98 1.01 5.07
C GLY A 39 9.71 2.40 4.47
N PRO A 40 10.34 2.78 3.35
CA PRO A 40 10.10 4.07 2.72
C PRO A 40 8.65 4.32 2.28
N VAL A 41 7.89 3.29 1.88
CA VAL A 41 6.48 3.44 1.48
C VAL A 41 5.59 3.72 2.68
N PHE A 42 5.84 3.07 3.82
CA PHE A 42 5.00 3.13 5.03
C PHE A 42 5.66 3.91 6.18
N ASN A 43 6.65 4.76 5.87
CA ASN A 43 7.39 5.55 6.86
C ASN A 43 7.94 4.69 8.02
N TYR A 44 8.48 3.52 7.69
CA TYR A 44 9.03 2.52 8.60
C TYR A 44 8.04 2.07 9.68
N GLN A 45 6.75 2.05 9.33
CA GLN A 45 5.71 1.36 10.09
C GLN A 45 5.45 -0.01 9.48
N TYR A 46 5.36 -1.02 10.35
CA TYR A 46 5.18 -2.41 9.96
C TYR A 46 3.85 -2.99 10.50
N ASP A 47 2.99 -2.15 11.10
CA ASP A 47 1.70 -2.57 11.65
C ASP A 47 0.79 -3.18 10.58
N GLY A 48 0.44 -4.44 10.77
CA GLY A 48 -0.37 -5.22 9.82
C GLY A 48 0.44 -5.94 8.74
N LEU A 49 1.76 -5.75 8.68
CA LEU A 49 2.67 -6.56 7.86
C LEU A 49 3.09 -7.80 8.66
N GLN A 50 2.98 -8.97 8.03
CA GLN A 50 3.45 -10.23 8.58
C GLN A 50 4.41 -10.87 7.56
N ALA A 51 5.52 -11.41 8.05
CA ALA A 51 6.45 -12.16 7.23
C ALA A 51 6.17 -13.67 7.33
N GLU A 52 6.58 -14.42 6.31
CA GLU A 52 6.46 -15.89 6.26
C GLU A 52 5.05 -16.37 6.62
N TYR A 53 4.04 -15.79 5.97
CA TYR A 53 2.66 -16.08 6.31
C TYR A 53 2.25 -17.47 5.78
N PRO A 54 1.70 -18.36 6.63
CA PRO A 54 1.27 -19.69 6.20
C PRO A 54 0.02 -19.56 5.33
N PHE A 55 0.12 -20.07 4.11
CA PHE A 55 -0.98 -20.16 3.17
C PHE A 55 -1.39 -21.62 3.00
N LYS A 56 -2.67 -21.91 3.24
CA LYS A 56 -3.25 -23.23 2.94
C LYS A 56 -3.64 -23.24 1.46
N ASP A 57 -2.86 -23.95 0.65
CA ASP A 57 -3.29 -24.26 -0.72
C ASP A 57 -4.37 -25.35 -0.72
N PHE A 58 -5.09 -25.49 -1.84
CA PHE A 58 -6.09 -26.56 -2.04
C PHE A 58 -5.46 -27.97 -2.08
N LYS A 59 -4.12 -28.08 -2.06
CA LYS A 59 -3.36 -29.34 -2.15
C LYS A 59 -2.78 -29.79 -0.79
N GLU A 60 -3.25 -29.22 0.31
CA GLU A 60 -2.83 -29.54 1.70
C GLU A 60 -1.33 -29.35 2.01
N GLY A 61 -0.58 -28.66 1.13
CA GLY A 61 0.82 -28.32 1.38
C GLY A 61 0.94 -27.16 2.36
N GLN A 62 1.81 -27.26 3.37
CA GLN A 62 2.22 -26.10 4.15
C GLN A 62 3.14 -25.23 3.28
N ARG A 63 2.55 -24.20 2.67
CA ARG A 63 3.29 -23.22 1.86
C ARG A 63 3.31 -21.89 2.58
N PHE A 64 4.40 -21.15 2.40
CA PHE A 64 4.58 -19.82 2.97
C PHE A 64 4.68 -18.80 1.84
N VAL A 65 4.23 -17.58 2.13
CA VAL A 65 4.42 -16.40 1.28
C VAL A 65 5.32 -15.42 2.03
N ASP A 66 6.14 -14.65 1.33
CA ASP A 66 7.18 -13.86 1.99
C ASP A 66 6.59 -12.78 2.89
N PHE A 67 5.58 -12.04 2.39
CA PHE A 67 4.88 -11.06 3.19
C PHE A 67 3.39 -10.98 2.86
N VAL A 68 2.59 -10.73 3.90
CA VAL A 68 1.21 -10.27 3.74
C VAL A 68 1.01 -9.00 4.54
N TYR A 69 0.17 -8.12 4.01
CA TYR A 69 -0.28 -6.92 4.70
C TYR A 69 -1.80 -6.92 4.77
N VAL A 70 -2.31 -7.00 5.99
CA VAL A 70 -3.75 -7.00 6.27
C VAL A 70 -4.09 -5.82 7.17
N LYS A 71 -4.75 -4.80 6.60
CA LYS A 71 -5.18 -3.61 7.34
C LYS A 71 -6.33 -2.91 6.64
N GLY A 72 -7.35 -2.50 7.41
CA GLY A 72 -8.50 -1.72 6.89
C GLY A 72 -9.20 -2.41 5.71
N GLY A 73 -9.43 -3.72 5.83
CA GLY A 73 -10.05 -4.55 4.80
C GLY A 73 -9.14 -4.95 3.63
N MET A 74 -7.96 -4.33 3.47
CA MET A 74 -7.02 -4.69 2.40
C MET A 74 -6.29 -5.99 2.74
N LYS A 75 -6.18 -6.88 1.75
CA LYS A 75 -5.38 -8.10 1.79
C LYS A 75 -4.34 -8.04 0.67
N LEU A 76 -3.16 -7.52 0.98
CA LEU A 76 -2.03 -7.42 0.05
C LEU A 76 -1.05 -8.56 0.34
N LEU A 77 -0.63 -9.28 -0.70
CA LEU A 77 0.37 -10.34 -0.64
C LEU A 77 1.56 -9.93 -1.50
N ILE A 78 2.77 -10.13 -0.96
CA ILE A 78 4.02 -9.82 -1.65
C ILE A 78 4.92 -11.06 -1.64
N GLU A 79 5.39 -11.47 -2.81
CA GLU A 79 6.46 -12.47 -2.97
C GLU A 79 7.71 -11.83 -3.60
N ILE A 80 8.89 -12.27 -3.15
CA ILE A 80 10.20 -11.86 -3.61
C ILE A 80 10.88 -13.06 -4.26
N ASP A 81 10.76 -13.14 -5.58
CA ASP A 81 11.25 -14.26 -6.36
C ASP A 81 12.77 -14.17 -6.56
N GLY A 82 13.50 -15.13 -5.99
CA GLY A 82 14.92 -15.32 -6.27
C GLY A 82 15.14 -15.83 -7.70
N PHE A 83 16.07 -15.21 -8.43
CA PHE A 83 16.56 -15.77 -9.70
C PHE A 83 17.83 -16.59 -9.43
N THR A 84 17.66 -17.85 -9.04
CA THR A 84 18.78 -18.79 -8.86
C THR A 84 19.02 -19.57 -10.15
N THR A 85 20.15 -20.30 -10.25
CA THR A 85 20.38 -21.24 -11.37
C THR A 85 19.22 -22.22 -11.53
N HIS A 86 18.60 -22.66 -10.44
CA HIS A 86 17.40 -23.49 -10.45
C HIS A 86 16.16 -22.81 -11.05
N ALA A 87 16.03 -21.48 -10.99
CA ALA A 87 14.93 -20.76 -11.63
C ALA A 87 15.00 -20.84 -13.18
N ARG A 88 16.18 -21.14 -13.74
CA ARG A 88 16.35 -21.43 -15.18
C ARG A 88 15.99 -22.87 -15.54
N ASP A 89 16.02 -23.77 -14.56
CA ASP A 89 15.87 -25.22 -14.73
C ASP A 89 14.54 -25.75 -14.15
N ILE A 90 13.56 -24.87 -13.89
CA ILE A 90 12.23 -25.30 -13.43
C ILE A 90 11.59 -26.23 -14.47
N SER A 91 11.00 -27.33 -14.00
CA SER A 91 10.24 -28.24 -14.84
C SER A 91 8.94 -27.57 -15.31
N PRO A 92 8.34 -28.02 -16.43
CA PRO A 92 7.02 -27.54 -16.85
C PRO A 92 5.95 -27.68 -15.75
N GLY A 93 5.99 -28.76 -14.96
CA GLY A 93 5.06 -28.97 -13.86
C GLY A 93 5.24 -27.99 -12.70
N GLU A 94 6.48 -27.62 -12.36
CA GLU A 94 6.74 -26.58 -11.35
C GLU A 94 6.30 -25.20 -11.86
N PHE A 95 6.55 -24.91 -13.14
CA PHE A 95 6.07 -23.68 -13.76
C PHE A 95 4.53 -23.58 -13.71
N ASP A 96 3.83 -24.64 -14.10
CA ASP A 96 2.37 -24.70 -14.02
C ASP A 96 1.89 -24.54 -12.57
N ASP A 97 2.54 -25.19 -11.59
CA ASP A 97 2.19 -25.06 -10.18
C ASP A 97 2.38 -23.63 -9.65
N HIS A 98 3.43 -22.91 -10.08
CA HIS A 98 3.61 -21.49 -9.76
C HIS A 98 2.50 -20.61 -10.35
N LEU A 99 2.08 -20.86 -11.59
CA LEU A 99 0.99 -20.10 -12.23
C LEU A 99 -0.35 -20.37 -11.55
N LEU A 100 -0.67 -21.65 -11.29
CA LEU A 100 -1.90 -22.05 -10.62
C LEU A 100 -1.97 -21.48 -9.20
N ARG A 101 -0.86 -21.54 -8.45
CA ARG A 101 -0.80 -20.93 -7.10
C ARG A 101 -1.09 -19.44 -7.14
N GLN A 102 -0.51 -18.71 -8.10
CA GLN A 102 -0.78 -17.28 -8.21
C GLN A 102 -2.27 -17.03 -8.49
N ASN A 103 -2.89 -17.83 -9.35
CA ASN A 103 -4.32 -17.73 -9.62
C ASN A 103 -5.16 -18.01 -8.38
N ASP A 104 -4.82 -19.04 -7.59
CA ASP A 104 -5.52 -19.39 -6.35
C ASP A 104 -5.46 -18.24 -5.33
N LEU A 105 -4.30 -17.58 -5.20
CA LEU A 105 -4.13 -16.40 -4.34
C LEU A 105 -5.03 -15.24 -4.79
N VAL A 106 -5.04 -14.94 -6.09
CA VAL A 106 -5.87 -13.87 -6.66
C VAL A 106 -7.37 -14.18 -6.48
N LEU A 107 -7.80 -15.41 -6.78
CA LEU A 107 -9.19 -15.86 -6.62
C LEU A 107 -9.63 -15.88 -5.14
N SER A 108 -8.69 -16.04 -4.21
CA SER A 108 -8.92 -15.92 -2.77
C SER A 108 -9.06 -14.46 -2.28
N GLY A 109 -9.06 -13.49 -3.20
CA GLY A 109 -9.28 -12.08 -2.91
C GLY A 109 -8.03 -11.31 -2.47
N TRP A 110 -6.83 -11.87 -2.69
CA TRP A 110 -5.58 -11.17 -2.44
C TRP A 110 -5.22 -10.24 -3.60
N LEU A 111 -4.78 -9.03 -3.26
CA LEU A 111 -3.99 -8.21 -4.17
C LEU A 111 -2.57 -8.76 -4.15
N VAL A 112 -2.11 -9.36 -5.24
CA VAL A 112 -0.81 -10.03 -5.32
C VAL A 112 0.20 -9.16 -6.05
N LEU A 113 1.35 -8.91 -5.42
CA LEU A 113 2.52 -8.29 -6.03
C LEU A 113 3.70 -9.26 -5.94
N ARG A 114 4.42 -9.43 -7.06
CA ARG A 114 5.65 -10.24 -7.10
C ARG A 114 6.79 -9.39 -7.61
N PHE A 115 7.92 -9.42 -6.91
CA PHE A 115 9.13 -8.71 -7.30
C PHE A 115 10.27 -9.70 -7.42
N SER A 116 11.16 -9.55 -8.39
CA SER A 116 12.39 -10.32 -8.36
C SER A 116 13.33 -9.76 -7.28
N ALA A 117 14.13 -10.63 -6.66
CA ALA A 117 15.18 -10.21 -5.74
C ALA A 117 16.13 -9.17 -6.37
N HIS A 118 16.40 -9.30 -7.68
CA HIS A 118 17.18 -8.34 -8.43
C HIS A 118 16.51 -6.95 -8.51
N LEU A 119 15.19 -6.91 -8.72
CA LEU A 119 14.44 -5.66 -8.76
C LEU A 119 14.45 -4.97 -7.39
N VAL A 120 14.24 -5.73 -6.32
CA VAL A 120 14.34 -5.22 -4.94
C VAL A 120 15.73 -4.65 -4.66
N GLU A 121 16.79 -5.35 -5.06
CA GLU A 121 18.17 -4.93 -4.80
C GLU A 121 18.60 -3.72 -5.64
N LYS A 122 18.30 -3.72 -6.94
CA LYS A 122 18.86 -2.74 -7.89
C LYS A 122 17.93 -1.58 -8.18
N GLN A 123 16.61 -1.76 -8.03
CA GLN A 123 15.60 -0.77 -8.41
C GLN A 123 14.46 -0.67 -7.37
N PRO A 124 14.76 -0.50 -6.07
CA PRO A 124 13.74 -0.50 -5.01
C PRO A 124 12.65 0.57 -5.22
N GLN A 125 12.99 1.72 -5.79
CA GLN A 125 12.04 2.79 -6.14
C GLN A 125 10.93 2.32 -7.09
N GLN A 126 11.22 1.39 -8.00
CA GLN A 126 10.20 0.81 -8.89
C GLN A 126 9.22 -0.06 -8.10
N CYS A 127 9.72 -0.90 -7.19
CA CYS A 127 8.88 -1.69 -6.28
C CYS A 127 8.01 -0.77 -5.41
N GLN A 128 8.59 0.30 -4.85
CA GLN A 128 7.85 1.28 -4.05
C GLN A 128 6.70 1.91 -4.84
N LYS A 129 6.95 2.29 -6.11
CA LYS A 129 5.94 2.85 -7.00
C LYS A 129 4.81 1.86 -7.25
N GLN A 130 5.12 0.60 -7.52
CA GLN A 130 4.13 -0.45 -7.77
C GLN A 130 3.27 -0.73 -6.53
N ILE A 131 3.87 -0.77 -5.33
CA ILE A 131 3.11 -0.89 -4.07
C ILE A 131 2.14 0.28 -3.90
N LYS A 132 2.62 1.53 -4.06
CA LYS A 132 1.76 2.73 -3.95
C LYS A 132 0.60 2.70 -4.96
N GLN A 133 0.88 2.29 -6.20
CA GLN A 133 -0.14 2.16 -7.24
C GLN A 133 -1.18 1.09 -6.91
N ALA A 134 -0.74 -0.09 -6.44
CA ALA A 134 -1.63 -1.20 -6.08
C ALA A 134 -2.57 -0.81 -4.93
N ILE A 135 -2.03 -0.18 -3.89
CA ILE A 135 -2.82 0.30 -2.74
C ILE A 135 -3.79 1.41 -3.19
N GLY A 136 -3.32 2.37 -3.98
CA GLY A 136 -4.18 3.45 -4.52
C GLY A 136 -5.32 2.91 -5.39
N HIS A 137 -5.04 1.90 -6.21
CA HIS A 137 -6.04 1.22 -7.03
C HIS A 137 -7.06 0.47 -6.17
N TRP A 138 -6.59 -0.31 -5.19
CA TRP A 138 -7.47 -1.03 -4.26
C TRP A 138 -8.41 -0.06 -3.53
N TRP A 139 -7.89 1.03 -2.96
CA TRP A 139 -8.74 2.06 -2.33
C TRP A 139 -9.73 2.70 -3.29
N SER A 140 -9.38 2.86 -4.56
CA SER A 140 -10.30 3.40 -5.56
C SER A 140 -11.45 2.43 -5.88
N LEU A 141 -11.20 1.12 -5.85
CA LEU A 141 -12.22 0.10 -6.11
C LEU A 141 -13.11 -0.15 -4.89
N THR A 142 -12.52 -0.23 -3.70
CA THR A 142 -13.26 -0.60 -2.48
C THR A 142 -13.98 0.57 -1.83
N LYS A 143 -13.52 1.81 -2.02
CA LYS A 143 -14.22 3.02 -1.56
C LYS A 143 -15.10 3.65 -2.65
N GLY A 144 -15.49 2.84 -3.63
CA GLY A 144 -16.54 3.15 -4.61
C GLY A 144 -17.95 3.15 -4.00
N GLU A 145 -18.15 2.53 -2.83
CA GLU A 145 -19.38 2.57 -2.05
C GLU A 145 -19.08 2.78 -0.56
N LEU A 146 -19.78 3.75 0.04
CA LEU A 146 -19.50 4.39 1.33
C LEU A 146 -19.79 3.48 2.54
N THR A 147 -18.81 3.24 3.43
CA THR A 147 -19.07 2.76 4.81
C THR A 147 -18.04 3.23 5.84
N THR A 148 -18.42 3.15 7.11
CA THR A 148 -17.98 3.86 8.33
C THR A 148 -16.48 3.87 8.72
N GLU A 149 -15.60 3.06 8.14
CA GLU A 149 -14.11 3.25 8.26
C GLU A 149 -13.60 4.45 7.44
N ASP A 150 -14.50 5.06 6.69
CA ASP A 150 -14.31 6.30 5.95
C ASP A 150 -13.94 7.51 6.84
N ALA A 151 -14.31 7.52 8.12
CA ALA A 151 -13.99 8.64 9.01
C ALA A 151 -12.47 8.87 9.12
N ASP A 152 -11.65 7.82 9.22
CA ASP A 152 -10.21 7.96 9.39
C ASP A 152 -9.49 8.36 8.11
N VAL A 153 -9.88 7.77 6.97
CA VAL A 153 -9.28 8.08 5.67
C VAL A 153 -9.71 9.48 5.19
N TRP A 154 -10.98 9.85 5.35
CA TRP A 154 -11.43 11.21 5.03
C TRP A 154 -10.88 12.23 6.02
N ARG A 155 -10.71 11.90 7.31
CA ARG A 155 -10.00 12.76 8.26
C ARG A 155 -8.54 12.97 7.85
N LEU A 156 -7.84 11.93 7.42
CA LEU A 156 -6.47 12.06 6.91
C LEU A 156 -6.41 12.93 5.64
N ARG A 157 -7.28 12.66 4.65
CA ARG A 157 -7.38 13.46 3.42
C ARG A 157 -7.70 14.92 3.72
N ARG A 158 -8.61 15.18 4.66
CA ARG A 158 -8.95 16.52 5.14
C ARG A 158 -7.70 17.22 5.67
N ASN A 159 -7.00 16.58 6.61
CA ASN A 159 -5.81 17.16 7.23
C ASN A 159 -4.71 17.48 6.21
N LEU A 160 -4.46 16.56 5.26
CA LEU A 160 -3.47 16.76 4.19
C LEU A 160 -3.86 17.93 3.27
N LEU A 161 -5.13 18.06 2.89
CA LEU A 161 -5.60 19.17 2.07
C LEU A 161 -5.55 20.50 2.83
N VAL A 162 -5.89 20.52 4.12
CA VAL A 162 -5.79 21.73 4.97
C VAL A 162 -4.33 22.18 5.05
N GLN A 163 -3.40 21.26 5.31
CA GLN A 163 -1.96 21.56 5.34
C GLN A 163 -1.45 22.08 4.00
N MET A 164 -1.80 21.41 2.90
CA MET A 164 -1.43 21.84 1.55
C MET A 164 -1.99 23.23 1.21
N ALA A 165 -3.23 23.51 1.61
CA ALA A 165 -3.85 24.82 1.40
C ALA A 165 -3.13 25.90 2.23
N ALA A 166 -2.81 25.63 3.49
CA ALA A 166 -2.05 26.56 4.34
C ALA A 166 -0.68 26.92 3.73
N GLN A 167 0.00 25.95 3.11
CA GLN A 167 1.25 26.16 2.38
C GLN A 167 1.07 26.93 1.05
N ARG A 168 -0.16 27.04 0.54
CA ARG A 168 -0.49 27.68 -0.74
C ARG A 168 -1.45 28.86 -0.56
N ASN A 169 -1.21 29.68 0.47
CA ASN A 169 -1.98 30.88 0.81
C ASN A 169 -3.49 30.62 0.94
N GLY A 170 -3.85 29.49 1.54
CA GLY A 170 -5.24 29.09 1.79
C GLY A 170 -5.99 28.62 0.54
N SER A 171 -5.32 28.31 -0.58
CA SER A 171 -6.01 28.06 -1.84
C SER A 171 -5.48 26.87 -2.64
N LEU A 172 -6.40 26.02 -3.12
CA LEU A 172 -6.09 24.82 -3.89
C LEU A 172 -6.82 24.79 -5.24
N LYS A 173 -6.12 24.34 -6.28
CA LYS A 173 -6.77 23.93 -7.54
C LYS A 173 -6.88 22.40 -7.57
N PRO A 174 -7.95 21.83 -8.15
CA PRO A 174 -8.08 20.38 -8.28
C PRO A 174 -6.91 19.70 -8.99
N ARG A 175 -6.31 20.36 -9.99
CA ARG A 175 -5.11 19.87 -10.69
C ARG A 175 -3.92 19.76 -9.74
N ASP A 176 -3.69 20.77 -8.91
CA ASP A 176 -2.60 20.76 -7.95
C ASP A 176 -2.74 19.60 -6.95
N VAL A 177 -3.97 19.32 -6.52
CA VAL A 177 -4.29 18.19 -5.65
C VAL A 177 -4.06 16.86 -6.38
N ALA A 178 -4.52 16.74 -7.63
CA ALA A 178 -4.29 15.55 -8.44
C ALA A 178 -2.79 15.26 -8.59
N ASP A 179 -2.00 16.28 -8.92
CA ASP A 179 -0.56 16.17 -9.11
C ASP A 179 0.17 15.86 -7.79
N ALA A 180 -0.21 16.52 -6.68
CA ALA A 180 0.43 16.33 -5.37
C ALA A 180 0.16 14.95 -4.75
N PHE A 181 -1.07 14.43 -4.90
CA PHE A 181 -1.47 13.15 -4.33
C PHE A 181 -1.47 12.00 -5.35
N GLN A 182 -1.05 12.27 -6.59
CA GLN A 182 -1.01 11.30 -7.69
C GLN A 182 -2.34 10.56 -7.88
N VAL A 183 -3.45 11.30 -7.73
CA VAL A 183 -4.81 10.81 -7.96
C VAL A 183 -5.35 11.37 -9.27
N THR A 184 -6.40 10.74 -9.82
CA THR A 184 -7.05 11.28 -11.02
C THR A 184 -7.64 12.66 -10.75
N SER A 185 -7.72 13.50 -11.78
CA SER A 185 -8.40 14.81 -11.70
C SER A 185 -9.84 14.69 -11.17
N ARG A 186 -10.54 13.61 -11.53
CA ARG A 186 -11.89 13.31 -11.03
C ARG A 186 -11.91 13.03 -9.53
N ALA A 187 -10.95 12.25 -9.02
CA ALA A 187 -10.84 11.95 -7.59
C ALA A 187 -10.50 13.21 -6.77
N ALA A 188 -9.55 14.03 -7.24
CA ALA A 188 -9.21 15.31 -6.60
C ALA A 188 -10.41 16.26 -6.50
N VAL A 189 -11.20 16.38 -7.58
CA VAL A 189 -12.46 17.15 -7.57
C VAL A 189 -13.45 16.58 -6.56
N ASN A 190 -13.60 15.26 -6.49
CA ASN A 190 -14.52 14.64 -5.54
C ASN A 190 -14.12 14.89 -4.08
N TRP A 191 -12.82 14.84 -3.75
CA TRP A 191 -12.35 15.15 -2.40
C TRP A 191 -12.65 16.59 -2.01
N LEU A 192 -12.33 17.53 -2.90
CA LEU A 192 -12.55 18.97 -2.67
C LEU A 192 -14.04 19.30 -2.56
N LYS A 193 -14.90 18.70 -3.40
CA LYS A 193 -16.36 18.85 -3.30
C LYS A 193 -16.91 18.31 -1.98
N ARG A 194 -16.42 17.16 -1.52
CA ARG A 194 -16.82 16.59 -0.23
C ARG A 194 -16.47 17.55 0.91
N PHE A 195 -15.22 18.01 0.98
CA PHE A 195 -14.81 18.92 2.06
C PHE A 195 -15.37 20.33 1.93
N GLN A 196 -15.85 20.72 0.74
CA GLN A 196 -16.71 21.89 0.58
C GLN A 196 -18.08 21.67 1.23
N ALA A 197 -18.72 20.52 1.01
CA ALA A 197 -20.00 20.19 1.64
C ALA A 197 -19.87 20.07 3.18
N GLU A 198 -18.70 19.67 3.68
CA GLU A 198 -18.36 19.63 5.12
C GLU A 198 -17.89 21.00 5.68
N GLY A 199 -17.86 22.08 4.87
CA GLY A 199 -17.54 23.44 5.32
C GLY A 199 -16.05 23.76 5.50
N VAL A 200 -15.15 22.85 5.14
CA VAL A 200 -13.69 23.06 5.25
C VAL A 200 -13.18 23.99 4.15
N PHE A 201 -13.74 23.88 2.95
CA PHE A 201 -13.37 24.69 1.79
C PHE A 201 -14.59 25.40 1.20
N THR A 202 -14.38 26.52 0.52
CA THR A 202 -15.39 27.15 -0.34
C THR A 202 -14.90 27.14 -1.78
N GLY A 203 -15.74 26.64 -2.70
CA GLY A 203 -15.44 26.63 -4.12
C GLY A 203 -15.64 28.01 -4.74
N GLU A 204 -14.60 28.55 -5.38
CA GLU A 204 -14.72 29.71 -6.26
C GLU A 204 -15.08 29.25 -7.67
N THR A 205 -16.18 29.81 -8.16
CA THR A 205 -16.70 29.51 -9.48
C THR A 205 -16.16 30.51 -10.48
N SER A 206 -15.65 30.03 -11.61
CA SER A 206 -15.27 30.89 -12.72
C SER A 206 -16.51 31.48 -13.41
N LYS A 207 -16.31 32.49 -14.27
CA LYS A 207 -17.37 33.10 -15.10
C LYS A 207 -18.16 32.09 -15.95
N GLN A 208 -17.63 30.87 -16.16
CA GLN A 208 -18.27 29.77 -16.90
C GLN A 208 -18.92 28.71 -15.98
N GLN A 209 -19.25 29.04 -14.73
CA GLN A 209 -19.93 28.14 -13.78
C GLN A 209 -19.14 26.86 -13.41
N ARG A 210 -17.83 26.82 -13.70
CA ARG A 210 -16.93 25.74 -13.26
C ARG A 210 -16.16 26.17 -12.02
N THR A 211 -16.21 25.38 -10.95
CA THR A 211 -15.37 25.56 -9.76
C THR A 211 -13.91 25.32 -10.14
N THR A 212 -13.09 26.37 -10.11
CA THR A 212 -11.69 26.31 -10.55
C THR A 212 -10.71 26.28 -9.38
N ARG A 213 -11.17 26.68 -8.19
CA ARG A 213 -10.33 26.87 -7.01
C ARG A 213 -11.17 26.63 -5.74
N TYR A 214 -10.53 26.14 -4.69
CA TYR A 214 -11.12 25.89 -3.38
C TYR A 214 -10.31 26.65 -2.33
N ILE A 215 -11.00 27.46 -1.52
CA ILE A 215 -10.40 28.32 -0.50
C ILE A 215 -10.66 27.73 0.86
N LEU A 216 -9.60 27.51 1.64
CA LEU A 216 -9.66 27.03 3.01
C LEU A 216 -10.40 28.05 3.87
N GLN A 217 -11.43 27.61 4.59
CA GLN A 217 -12.14 28.44 5.54
C GLN A 217 -11.34 28.51 6.84
N ASN A 218 -11.20 29.70 7.42
CA ASN A 218 -10.70 29.85 8.79
C ASN A 218 -11.79 29.35 9.75
N THR A 219 -11.74 28.07 10.09
CA THR A 219 -12.60 27.53 11.15
C THR A 219 -12.05 28.01 12.49
N PHE A 220 -12.62 29.08 13.04
CA PHE A 220 -12.45 29.42 14.45
C PHE A 220 -13.43 28.59 15.29
N GLN A 221 -12.89 28.02 16.38
CA GLN A 221 -13.49 27.15 17.41
C GLN A 221 -13.63 25.66 17.08
#